data_AF-A0A926JYX3-F1
#
_entry.id   AF-A0A926JYX3-F1
#
_cell.length_a   1.000
_cell.length_b   1.000
_cell.length_c   1.000
_cell.angle_alpha   90.00
_cell.angle_beta   90.00
_cell.angle_gamma   90.00
#
_symmetry.space_group_name_H-M   'P 1'
#
loop_
_entity.id
_entity.type
_entity.pdbx_description
1 polymer ?
#
loop_
_entity_poly.entity_id
_entity_poly.type
_entity_poly.pdbx_seq_one_letter_code
_entity_poly.pdbx_strand_id
1 'polypeptide(L)'
;MARKSARPGGHDDDAPLFVISVAAELAGMHAQTLRQYDRLGLVSPSRTRGGGRRYSTRDVALLREVQRLSQEGVSLAGIQRILDLENHVSALQTRVQELTAELSVAQAALSAGARVFAVGPRGEVVTVRPGQRPPRSPSSQALVVWRPER
;
A
#
# COMPACT_ATOMS: atom_id res chain seq x y z
N MET A 1 8.77 -10.79 29.96
CA MET A 1 7.81 -9.68 29.78
C MET A 1 8.57 -8.39 29.51
N ALA A 2 7.98 -7.50 28.70
CA ALA A 2 8.40 -6.14 28.36
C ALA A 2 9.69 -5.95 27.52
N ARG A 3 9.50 -5.73 26.21
CA ARG A 3 9.78 -4.43 25.56
C ARG A 3 9.23 -4.47 24.13
N LYS A 4 8.03 -3.91 23.94
CA LYS A 4 7.48 -3.59 22.62
C LYS A 4 8.10 -2.26 22.19
N SER A 5 9.12 -2.33 21.35
CA SER A 5 9.68 -1.18 20.63
C SER A 5 8.67 -0.69 19.60
N ALA A 6 7.81 0.24 19.99
CA ALA A 6 7.01 1.03 19.05
C ALA A 6 7.85 2.21 18.55
N ARG A 7 8.08 2.24 17.24
CA ARG A 7 8.64 3.38 16.50
C ARG A 7 7.70 4.59 16.72
N PRO A 8 8.15 5.77 17.18
CA PRO A 8 7.27 6.93 17.30
C PRO A 8 7.22 7.64 15.93
N GLY A 9 6.03 7.77 15.35
CA GLY A 9 5.84 8.69 14.22
C GLY A 9 5.00 8.18 13.05
N GLY A 10 3.85 7.55 13.28
CA GLY A 10 2.97 7.25 12.14
C GLY A 10 1.48 7.02 12.41
N HIS A 11 1.01 7.07 13.65
CA HIS A 11 -0.39 6.72 13.98
C HIS A 11 -1.14 7.75 14.83
N ASP A 12 -0.53 8.90 15.17
CA ASP A 12 -1.20 9.99 15.90
C ASP A 12 -1.71 11.12 14.99
N ASP A 13 -1.36 11.12 13.70
CA ASP A 13 -1.70 12.22 12.80
C ASP A 13 -3.20 12.28 12.45
N ASP A 14 -3.90 11.15 12.55
CA ASP A 14 -5.35 11.04 12.35
C ASP A 14 -6.14 11.24 13.65
N ALA A 15 -5.46 11.36 14.81
CA ALA A 15 -6.13 11.56 16.09
C ALA A 15 -6.82 12.94 16.11
N PRO A 16 -8.13 13.04 16.39
CA PRO A 16 -8.84 14.30 16.36
C PRO A 16 -8.56 15.10 17.64
N LEU A 17 -7.45 15.84 17.65
CA LEU A 17 -6.89 16.53 18.81
C LEU A 17 -7.27 18.02 18.87
N PHE A 18 -7.52 18.66 17.72
CA PHE A 18 -7.64 20.12 17.64
C PHE A 18 -9.08 20.59 17.49
N VAL A 19 -9.49 21.58 18.30
CA VAL A 19 -10.77 22.27 18.10
C VAL A 19 -10.67 23.27 16.95
N ILE A 20 -11.81 23.72 16.42
CA ILE A 20 -11.87 24.62 15.26
C ILE A 20 -11.03 25.89 15.39
N SER A 21 -10.94 26.50 16.58
CA SER A 21 -10.13 27.69 16.82
C SER A 21 -8.65 27.40 16.67
N VAL A 22 -8.18 26.33 17.30
CA VAL A 22 -6.77 25.90 17.23
C VAL A 22 -6.41 25.46 15.81
N ALA A 23 -7.28 24.70 15.15
CA ALA A 23 -7.06 24.29 13.77
C ALA A 23 -7.00 25.49 12.81
N ALA A 24 -7.83 26.51 13.02
CA ALA A 24 -7.82 27.74 12.22
C ALA A 24 -6.51 28.53 12.41
N GLU A 25 -6.03 28.66 13.65
CA GLU A 25 -4.76 29.31 13.97
C GLU A 25 -3.58 28.55 13.35
N LEU A 26 -3.52 27.23 13.55
CA LEU A 26 -2.47 26.39 12.96
C LEU A 26 -2.50 26.44 11.43
N ALA A 27 -3.67 26.43 10.82
CA ALA A 27 -3.81 26.48 9.37
C ALA A 27 -3.73 27.92 8.80
N GLY A 28 -3.48 28.94 9.64
CA GLY A 28 -3.30 30.33 9.19
C GLY A 28 -4.53 30.95 8.54
N MET A 29 -5.74 30.56 8.96
CA MET A 29 -6.98 31.02 8.35
C MET A 29 -8.07 31.33 9.37
N HIS A 30 -9.14 32.01 8.92
CA HIS A 30 -10.25 32.36 9.80
C HIS A 30 -11.17 31.16 10.06
N ALA A 31 -11.69 31.02 11.28
CA ALA A 31 -12.57 29.91 11.66
C ALA A 31 -13.85 29.83 10.79
N GLN A 32 -14.32 30.95 10.24
CA GLN A 32 -15.44 30.97 9.29
C GLN A 32 -15.09 30.30 7.96
N THR A 33 -13.88 30.50 7.45
CA THR A 33 -13.38 29.86 6.23
C THR A 33 -13.25 28.35 6.45
N LEU A 34 -12.74 27.93 7.63
CA LEU A 34 -12.73 26.52 8.02
C LEU A 34 -14.13 25.90 8.01
N ARG A 35 -15.13 26.64 8.51
CA ARG A 35 -16.53 26.19 8.47
C ARG A 35 -17.06 26.06 7.07
N GLN A 36 -16.69 26.98 6.18
CA GLN A 36 -17.06 26.93 4.77
C GLN A 36 -16.44 25.71 4.09
N TYR A 37 -15.15 25.43 4.31
CA TYR A 37 -14.46 24.30 3.69
C TYR A 37 -14.99 22.95 4.17
N ASP A 38 -15.30 22.82 5.46
CA ASP A 38 -15.98 21.62 5.99
C ASP A 38 -17.37 21.44 5.35
N ARG A 39 -18.17 22.52 5.21
CA ARG A 39 -19.47 22.42 4.52
C ARG A 39 -19.35 22.01 3.05
N LEU A 40 -18.25 22.36 2.40
CA LEU A 40 -17.94 21.96 1.02
C LEU A 40 -17.38 20.53 0.94
N GLY A 41 -17.14 19.87 2.08
CA GLY A 41 -16.61 18.51 2.13
C GLY A 41 -15.12 18.39 1.87
N LEU A 42 -14.37 19.50 1.88
CA LEU A 42 -12.91 19.48 1.68
C LEU A 42 -12.15 18.80 2.82
N VAL A 43 -12.74 18.80 4.02
CA VAL A 43 -12.20 18.16 5.22
C VAL A 43 -13.37 17.54 5.98
N SER A 44 -13.18 16.32 6.49
CA SER A 44 -14.17 15.60 7.28
C SER A 44 -13.75 15.53 8.75
N PRO A 45 -14.00 16.59 9.56
CA PRO A 45 -13.62 16.57 10.96
C PRO A 45 -14.43 15.54 11.74
N SER A 46 -13.78 14.92 12.71
CA SER A 46 -14.46 14.07 13.68
C SER A 46 -15.38 14.91 14.56
N ARG A 47 -16.61 14.42 14.81
CA ARG A 47 -17.57 15.11 15.68
C ARG A 47 -17.54 14.52 17.09
N THR A 48 -17.52 15.40 18.08
CA THR A 48 -17.69 15.02 19.49
C THR A 48 -19.16 14.77 19.84
N ARG A 49 -19.43 14.08 20.95
CA ARG A 49 -20.80 13.88 21.47
C ARG A 49 -21.57 15.18 21.68
N GLY A 50 -20.88 16.29 21.93
CA GLY A 50 -21.47 17.63 22.06
C GLY A 50 -21.60 18.42 20.74
N GLY A 51 -21.36 17.79 19.58
CA GLY A 51 -21.48 18.43 18.26
C GLY A 51 -20.29 19.30 17.85
N GLY A 52 -19.27 19.45 18.71
CA GLY A 52 -18.04 20.16 18.39
C GLY A 52 -17.18 19.40 17.38
N ARG A 53 -16.60 20.14 16.42
CA ARG A 53 -15.69 19.63 15.39
C ARG A 53 -14.28 19.47 15.97
N ARG A 54 -13.67 18.32 15.73
CA ARG A 54 -12.26 18.06 16.05
C ARG A 54 -11.51 17.67 14.78
N TYR A 55 -10.40 18.35 14.59
CA TYR A 55 -9.49 18.22 13.48
C TYR A 55 -8.26 17.44 13.94
N SER A 56 -7.76 16.59 13.08
CA SER A 56 -6.50 15.89 13.27
C SER A 56 -5.31 16.73 12.79
N THR A 57 -4.08 16.28 13.06
CA THR A 57 -2.88 16.93 12.51
C THR A 57 -2.88 16.88 10.99
N ARG A 58 -3.34 15.75 10.42
CA ARG A 58 -3.49 15.56 8.97
C ARG A 58 -4.51 16.54 8.38
N ASP A 59 -5.64 16.77 9.04
CA ASP A 59 -6.65 17.73 8.59
C ASP A 59 -6.06 19.15 8.52
N VAL A 60 -5.26 19.54 9.51
CA VAL A 60 -4.61 20.86 9.54
C VAL A 60 -3.59 20.99 8.39
N ALA A 61 -2.82 19.95 8.10
CA ALA A 61 -1.89 19.95 6.97
C ALA A 61 -2.63 20.09 5.62
N LEU A 62 -3.74 19.36 5.47
CA LEU A 62 -4.61 19.46 4.30
C LEU A 62 -5.18 20.86 4.13
N LEU A 63 -5.65 21.49 5.22
CA LEU A 63 -6.18 22.85 5.21
C LEU A 63 -5.13 23.88 4.76
N ARG A 64 -3.87 23.74 5.19
CA ARG A 64 -2.76 24.59 4.74
C ARG A 64 -2.52 24.46 3.25
N GLU A 65 -2.58 23.24 2.72
CA GLU A 65 -2.38 22.98 1.30
C GLU A 65 -3.54 23.53 0.45
N VAL A 66 -4.78 23.34 0.90
CA VAL A 66 -5.97 23.96 0.29
C VAL A 66 -5.83 25.49 0.26
N GLN A 67 -5.34 26.09 1.36
CA GLN A 67 -5.13 27.53 1.41
C GLN A 67 -4.07 27.99 0.40
N ARG A 68 -2.95 27.27 0.29
CA ARG A 68 -1.88 27.56 -0.69
C ARG A 68 -2.41 27.50 -2.12
N LEU A 69 -3.09 26.41 -2.49
CA LEU A 69 -3.69 26.24 -3.82
C LEU A 69 -4.76 27.30 -4.12
N SER A 70 -5.54 27.68 -3.10
CA SER A 70 -6.53 28.75 -3.25
C SER A 70 -5.89 30.12 -3.48
N GLN A 71 -4.74 30.41 -2.86
CA GLN A 71 -3.99 31.65 -3.10
C GLN A 71 -3.34 31.68 -4.49
N GLU A 72 -3.04 30.51 -5.06
CA GLU A 72 -2.56 30.34 -6.44
C GLU A 72 -3.68 30.46 -7.49
N GLY A 73 -4.92 30.72 -7.07
CA GLY A 73 -6.06 30.95 -7.97
C GLY A 73 -6.83 29.69 -8.37
N VAL A 74 -6.54 28.54 -7.75
CA VAL A 74 -7.29 27.31 -8.00
C VAL A 74 -8.68 27.41 -7.34
N SER A 75 -9.72 27.05 -8.08
CA SER A 75 -11.08 27.00 -7.55
C SER A 75 -11.22 25.89 -6.49
N LEU A 76 -12.07 26.10 -5.48
CA LEU A 76 -12.30 25.10 -4.44
C LEU A 76 -12.79 23.75 -4.99
N ALA A 77 -13.58 23.77 -6.07
CA ALA A 77 -14.00 22.56 -6.78
C ALA A 77 -12.83 21.84 -7.46
N GLY A 78 -11.87 22.59 -8.01
CA GLY A 78 -10.63 22.05 -8.54
C GLY A 78 -9.77 21.40 -7.46
N ILE A 79 -9.64 22.07 -6.31
CA ILE A 79 -8.91 21.53 -5.16
C ILE A 79 -9.56 20.23 -4.66
N GLN A 80 -10.89 20.21 -4.52
CA GLN A 80 -11.61 18.99 -4.15
C GLN A 80 -11.31 17.84 -5.13
N ARG A 81 -11.35 18.12 -6.43
CA ARG A 81 -11.07 17.12 -7.46
C ARG A 81 -9.63 16.59 -7.38
N ILE A 82 -8.67 17.45 -7.11
CA ILE A 82 -7.25 17.07 -6.93
C ILE A 82 -7.12 16.13 -5.73
N LEU A 83 -7.69 16.50 -4.58
CA LEU A 83 -7.63 15.67 -3.36
C LEU A 83 -8.30 14.31 -3.54
N ASP A 84 -9.46 14.28 -4.21
CA ASP A 84 -10.13 13.03 -4.56
C ASP A 84 -9.22 12.16 -5.44
N LEU A 85 -8.60 12.75 -6.47
CA LEU A 85 -7.69 12.01 -7.35
C LEU A 85 -6.45 11.49 -6.61
N GLU A 86 -5.86 12.27 -5.72
CA GLU A 86 -4.74 11.83 -4.88
C GLU A 86 -5.12 10.64 -4.00
N ASN A 87 -6.31 10.67 -3.39
CA ASN A 87 -6.84 9.54 -2.62
C ASN A 87 -7.02 8.29 -3.49
N HIS A 88 -7.56 8.43 -4.70
CA HIS A 88 -7.69 7.30 -5.64
C HIS A 88 -6.32 6.75 -6.05
N VAL A 89 -5.35 7.62 -6.36
CA VAL A 89 -3.99 7.20 -6.71
C VAL A 89 -3.34 6.46 -5.55
N SER A 90 -3.45 6.96 -4.33
CA SER A 90 -2.94 6.30 -3.13
C SER A 90 -3.56 4.91 -2.94
N ALA A 91 -4.88 4.79 -3.04
CA ALA A 91 -5.58 3.51 -2.94
C ALA A 91 -5.16 2.52 -4.03
N LEU A 92 -5.00 2.99 -5.27
CA LEU A 92 -4.51 2.16 -6.38
C LEU A 92 -3.08 1.71 -6.16
N GLN A 93 -2.20 2.59 -5.66
CA GLN A 93 -0.82 2.24 -5.33
C GLN A 93 -0.76 1.16 -4.25
N THR A 94 -1.55 1.28 -3.18
CA THR A 94 -1.68 0.23 -2.16
C THR A 94 -2.14 -1.09 -2.79
N ARG A 95 -3.16 -1.05 -3.65
CA ARG A 95 -3.67 -2.26 -4.30
C ARG A 95 -2.65 -2.91 -5.23
N VAL A 96 -1.88 -2.11 -5.98
CA VAL A 96 -0.79 -2.61 -6.83
C VAL A 96 0.30 -3.25 -5.97
N GLN A 97 0.65 -2.66 -4.82
CA GLN A 97 1.63 -3.24 -3.90
C GLN A 97 1.15 -4.59 -3.33
N GLU A 98 -0.10 -4.69 -2.91
CA GLU A 98 -0.70 -5.95 -2.43
C GLU A 98 -0.65 -7.04 -3.51
N LEU A 99 -1.15 -6.74 -4.71
CA LEU A 99 -1.16 -7.69 -5.83
C LEU A 99 0.25 -8.11 -6.25
N THR A 100 1.20 -7.17 -6.24
CA THR A 100 2.60 -7.47 -6.53
C THR A 100 3.20 -8.39 -5.48
N ALA A 101 2.87 -8.18 -4.20
CA ALA A 101 3.29 -9.07 -3.12
C ALA A 101 2.69 -10.48 -3.28
N GLU A 102 1.39 -10.58 -3.58
CA GLU A 102 0.72 -11.87 -3.85
C GLU A 102 1.37 -12.62 -5.03
N LEU A 103 1.62 -11.93 -6.15
CA LEU A 103 2.29 -12.52 -7.31
C LEU A 103 3.70 -13.01 -6.97
N SER A 104 4.45 -12.25 -6.18
CA SER A 104 5.81 -12.64 -5.77
C SER A 104 5.80 -13.95 -4.96
N VAL A 105 4.81 -14.11 -4.07
CA VAL A 105 4.63 -15.33 -3.26
C VAL A 105 4.25 -16.51 -4.15
N ALA A 106 3.30 -16.32 -5.08
CA ALA A 106 2.88 -17.36 -6.00
C ALA A 106 4.03 -17.82 -6.92
N GLN A 107 4.81 -16.87 -7.45
CA GLN A 107 5.99 -17.16 -8.27
C GLN A 107 7.06 -17.92 -7.47
N ALA A 108 7.32 -17.54 -6.22
CA ALA A 108 8.25 -18.25 -5.36
C ALA A 108 7.81 -19.69 -5.08
N ALA A 109 6.51 -19.92 -4.83
CA ALA A 109 5.96 -21.26 -4.63
C ALA A 109 6.10 -22.15 -5.88
N LEU A 110 5.80 -21.61 -7.06
CA LEU A 110 5.97 -22.32 -8.33
C LEU A 110 7.45 -22.64 -8.60
N SER A 111 8.33 -21.68 -8.36
CA SER A 111 9.78 -21.82 -8.56
C SER A 111 10.41 -22.85 -7.61
N ALA A 112 9.92 -22.93 -6.37
CA ALA A 112 10.38 -23.91 -5.39
C ALA A 112 10.01 -25.35 -5.78
N GLY A 113 8.93 -25.53 -6.54
CA GLY A 113 8.48 -26.83 -7.07
C GLY A 113 9.00 -27.17 -8.47
N ALA A 114 9.54 -26.19 -9.21
CA ALA A 114 10.02 -26.38 -10.58
C ALA A 114 11.30 -27.23 -10.61
N ARG A 115 11.13 -28.55 -10.83
CA ARG A 115 12.23 -29.45 -11.18
C ARG A 115 12.42 -29.41 -12.68
N VAL A 116 13.65 -29.22 -13.13
CA VAL A 116 13.99 -29.34 -14.55
C VAL A 116 14.39 -30.79 -14.79
N PHE A 117 13.85 -31.40 -15.85
CA PHE A 117 14.29 -32.71 -16.30
C PHE A 117 15.44 -32.51 -17.29
N ALA A 118 16.59 -33.10 -17.01
CA ALA A 118 17.70 -33.18 -17.96
C ALA A 118 17.79 -34.60 -18.52
N VAL A 119 18.05 -34.70 -19.83
CA VAL A 119 18.33 -35.98 -20.48
C VAL A 119 19.85 -36.13 -20.58
N GLY A 120 20.38 -37.20 -20.00
CA GLY A 120 21.79 -37.54 -20.10
C GLY A 120 22.12 -38.14 -21.46
N PRO A 121 23.42 -38.23 -21.81
CA PRO A 121 23.88 -38.70 -23.12
C PRO A 121 23.56 -40.18 -23.39
N ARG A 122 23.11 -40.96 -22.39
CA ARG A 122 22.65 -42.34 -22.56
C ARG A 122 21.12 -42.48 -22.51
N GLY A 123 20.38 -41.37 -22.55
CA GLY A 123 18.92 -41.34 -22.54
C GLY A 123 18.29 -41.41 -21.14
N GLU A 124 19.09 -41.34 -20.07
CA GLU A 124 18.60 -41.30 -18.70
C GLU A 124 17.96 -39.95 -18.36
N VAL A 125 16.81 -39.96 -17.67
CA VAL A 125 16.12 -38.74 -17.22
C VAL A 125 16.48 -38.48 -15.77
N VAL A 126 17.08 -37.32 -15.50
CA VAL A 126 17.47 -36.90 -14.14
C VAL A 126 16.71 -35.64 -13.75
N THR A 127 16.15 -35.62 -12.54
CA THR A 127 15.57 -34.39 -11.98
C THR A 127 16.69 -33.53 -11.39
N VAL A 128 16.87 -32.34 -11.94
CA VAL A 128 17.86 -31.35 -11.45
C VAL A 128 17.14 -30.08 -11.03
N ARG A 129 17.70 -29.40 -10.02
CA ARG A 129 17.26 -28.05 -9.68
C ARG A 129 17.69 -27.09 -10.80
N PRO A 130 16.87 -26.08 -11.14
CA PRO A 130 17.29 -25.01 -12.05
C PRO A 130 18.67 -24.45 -11.62
N GLY A 131 19.62 -24.35 -12.56
CA GLY A 131 20.98 -23.86 -12.31
C GLY A 131 22.00 -24.89 -11.77
N GLN A 132 21.60 -26.12 -11.46
CA GLN A 132 22.56 -27.20 -11.16
C GLN A 132 23.02 -27.91 -12.43
N ARG A 133 24.33 -28.13 -12.55
CA ARG A 133 24.90 -29.02 -13.56
C ARG A 133 24.57 -30.48 -13.19
N PRO A 134 24.09 -31.31 -14.13
CA PRO A 134 23.86 -32.72 -13.86
C PRO A 134 25.16 -33.38 -13.35
N PRO A 135 25.12 -34.18 -12.27
CA PRO A 135 26.30 -34.90 -11.81
C PRO A 135 26.77 -35.87 -12.90
N ARG A 136 28.09 -35.94 -13.14
CA ARG A 136 28.70 -36.96 -14.01
C ARG A 136 28.54 -38.32 -13.31
N SER A 137 27.53 -39.08 -13.71
CA SER A 137 27.11 -40.32 -13.06
C SER A 137 28.18 -41.43 -13.09
N PRO A 138 28.25 -42.28 -12.03
CA PRO A 138 28.39 -43.71 -12.18
C PRO A 138 27.04 -44.40 -11.91
N SER A 139 26.54 -45.13 -12.92
CA SER A 139 25.48 -46.15 -12.92
C SER A 139 24.35 -46.05 -11.88
N SER A 140 23.15 -45.61 -12.30
CA SER A 140 21.92 -45.94 -11.57
C SER A 140 20.82 -46.38 -12.54
N GLN A 141 20.54 -47.68 -12.53
CA GLN A 141 19.42 -48.32 -13.25
C GLN A 141 18.13 -48.02 -12.50
N ALA A 142 17.32 -47.08 -12.98
CA ALA A 142 15.95 -46.89 -12.52
C ALA A 142 15.01 -46.88 -13.73
N LEU A 143 14.26 -47.97 -13.90
CA LEU A 143 13.25 -48.17 -14.93
C LEU A 143 11.97 -47.41 -14.55
N VAL A 144 11.53 -46.48 -15.39
CA VAL A 144 10.20 -45.87 -15.30
C VAL A 144 9.32 -46.53 -16.36
N VAL A 145 8.30 -47.27 -15.92
CA VAL A 145 7.29 -47.87 -16.82
C VAL A 145 6.28 -46.79 -17.19
N TRP A 146 6.29 -46.36 -18.45
CA TRP A 146 5.30 -45.44 -19.01
C TRP A 146 4.15 -46.23 -19.65
N ARG A 147 2.89 -45.92 -19.27
CA ARG A 147 1.67 -46.48 -19.88
C ARG A 147 0.86 -45.35 -20.52
N PRO A 148 0.66 -45.35 -21.85
CA PRO A 148 -0.30 -44.46 -22.48
C PRO A 148 -1.72 -45.01 -22.34
N GLU A 149 -2.68 -44.16 -21.98
CA GLU A 149 -4.10 -44.45 -22.19
C GLU A 149 -4.47 -44.12 -23.64
N ARG A 150 -5.29 -44.99 -24.25
CA ARG A 150 -5.76 -44.87 -25.64
C ARG A 150 -7.02 -44.01 -25.74
#